data_AF-A0A535J648-F1
#
_entry.id   AF-A0A535J648-F1
#
_cell.length_a   1.000
_cell.length_b   1.000
_cell.length_c   1.000
_cell.angle_alpha   90.00
_cell.angle_beta   90.00
_cell.angle_gamma   90.00
#
_symmetry.space_group_name_H-M   'P 1'
#
loop_
_entity.id
_entity.type
_entity.pdbx_description
1 polymer ?
#
loop_
_entity_poly.entity_id
_entity_poly.type
_entity_poly.pdbx_seq_one_letter_code
_entity_poly.pdbx_strand_id
1 'polypeptide(L)'
;MIRNVVIHLMNEQPLLADVEALPGPTDVAFVCTNLRTMNGTRPVFIDRMESVFVFPYATIRFIELPNAALEGAEPDGQRDSSERRQQRDARAGEKPPEPEPELEIDEDFLRRVRDI
;
A
#
# COMPACT_ATOMS: atom_id res chain seq x y z
N MET A 1 2.34 -1.33 0.11
CA MET A 1 3.29 -1.20 -1.01
C MET A 1 4.55 -2.04 -0.75
N ILE A 2 4.81 -2.99 -1.64
CA ILE A 2 5.95 -3.91 -1.68
C ILE A 2 7.01 -3.30 -2.59
N ARG A 3 8.19 -3.04 -2.05
CA ARG A 3 9.28 -2.35 -2.77
C ARG A 3 10.32 -3.32 -3.31
N ASN A 4 11.01 -2.90 -4.36
CA ASN A 4 12.16 -3.61 -4.94
C ASN A 4 11.83 -5.04 -5.37
N VAL A 5 10.63 -5.25 -5.91
CA VAL A 5 10.26 -6.50 -6.59
C VAL A 5 11.09 -6.63 -7.85
N VAL A 6 11.67 -7.81 -8.09
CA VAL A 6 12.44 -8.07 -9.32
C VAL A 6 11.57 -8.79 -10.33
N ILE A 7 11.42 -8.21 -11.52
CA ILE A 7 10.67 -8.79 -12.63
C ILE A 7 11.66 -9.31 -13.66
N HIS A 8 11.55 -10.60 -13.99
CA HIS A 8 12.30 -11.23 -15.06
C HIS A 8 11.44 -11.36 -16.30
N LEU A 9 11.50 -10.38 -17.21
CA LEU A 9 10.78 -10.40 -18.48
C LEU A 9 11.44 -11.34 -19.49
N MET A 10 10.66 -11.84 -20.45
CA MET A 10 11.17 -12.62 -21.58
C MET A 10 12.06 -11.75 -22.47
N ASN A 11 13.25 -12.26 -22.78
CA ASN A 11 14.25 -11.63 -23.65
C ASN A 11 14.73 -10.24 -23.23
N GLU A 12 14.56 -9.88 -21.95
CA GLU A 12 14.98 -8.61 -21.38
C GLU A 12 15.81 -8.83 -20.12
N GLN A 13 16.61 -7.84 -19.73
CA GLN A 13 17.33 -7.88 -18.46
C GLN A 13 16.37 -7.70 -17.27
N PRO A 14 16.70 -8.21 -16.07
CA PRO A 14 15.85 -8.04 -14.89
C PRO A 14 15.66 -6.57 -14.52
N LEU A 15 14.46 -6.26 -14.01
CA LEU A 15 14.06 -4.91 -13.63
C LEU A 15 13.56 -4.88 -12.19
N LEU A 16 13.80 -3.77 -11.51
CA LEU A 16 13.21 -3.46 -10.21
C LEU A 16 11.90 -2.70 -10.41
N ALA A 17 10.91 -3.00 -9.58
CA ALA A 17 9.66 -2.26 -9.53
C ALA A 17 9.07 -2.27 -8.12
N ASP A 18 8.07 -1.42 -7.90
CA ASP A 18 7.28 -1.41 -6.68
C ASP A 18 5.83 -1.77 -7.02
N VAL A 19 5.18 -2.55 -6.16
CA VAL A 19 3.77 -2.98 -6.34
C VAL A 19 2.95 -2.65 -5.11
N GLU A 20 1.65 -2.43 -5.29
CA GLU A 20 0.78 -2.08 -4.17
C GLU A 20 0.48 -3.28 -3.26
N ALA A 21 0.18 -4.42 -3.88
CA ALA A 21 -0.21 -5.66 -3.22
C ALA A 21 0.48 -6.89 -3.85
N LEU A 22 0.39 -8.03 -3.14
CA LEU A 22 0.87 -9.30 -3.67
C LEU A 22 0.03 -9.72 -4.88
N PRO A 23 0.63 -10.30 -5.93
CA PRO A 23 -0.13 -10.79 -7.06
C PRO A 23 -0.98 -12.00 -6.68
N GLY A 24 -2.25 -11.98 -7.08
CA GLY A 24 -3.23 -13.03 -6.83
C GLY A 24 -3.25 -14.11 -7.92
N PRO A 25 -3.80 -15.30 -7.63
CA PRO A 25 -3.82 -16.42 -8.58
C PRO A 25 -4.73 -16.19 -9.80
N THR A 26 -5.61 -15.20 -9.75
CA THR A 26 -6.55 -14.85 -10.83
C THR A 26 -6.08 -13.66 -11.67
N ASP A 27 -4.96 -13.04 -11.31
CA ASP A 27 -4.43 -11.91 -12.05
C ASP A 27 -3.95 -12.37 -13.44
N VAL A 28 -4.18 -11.54 -14.46
CA VAL A 28 -3.75 -11.82 -15.84
C VAL A 28 -2.52 -11.01 -16.25
N ALA A 29 -2.18 -9.99 -15.45
CA ALA A 29 -1.08 -9.08 -15.69
C ALA A 29 -0.48 -8.62 -14.36
N PHE A 30 0.80 -8.33 -14.40
CA PHE A 30 1.53 -7.70 -13.32
C PHE A 30 1.46 -6.18 -13.47
N VAL A 31 0.95 -5.49 -12.45
CA VAL A 31 0.84 -4.04 -12.41
C VAL A 31 1.84 -3.49 -11.41
N CYS A 32 2.68 -2.54 -11.84
CA CYS A 32 3.71 -1.97 -10.99
C CYS A 32 3.99 -0.50 -11.31
N THR A 33 4.76 0.14 -10.44
CA THR A 33 5.25 1.50 -10.61
C THR A 33 6.75 1.56 -10.34
N ASN A 34 7.36 2.72 -10.59
CA ASN A 34 8.76 2.98 -10.26
C ASN A 34 9.70 1.97 -10.95
N LEU A 35 9.56 1.78 -12.26
CA LEU A 35 10.35 0.77 -12.98
C LEU A 35 11.81 1.23 -13.15
N ARG A 36 12.75 0.40 -12.73
CA ARG A 36 14.19 0.69 -12.68
C ARG A 36 14.99 -0.49 -13.22
N THR A 37 16.18 -0.24 -13.74
CA THR A 37 17.18 -1.31 -13.95
C THR A 37 17.71 -1.81 -12.60
N MET A 38 18.45 -2.91 -12.59
CA MET A 38 19.10 -3.42 -11.36
C MET A 38 20.05 -2.41 -10.68
N ASN A 39 20.55 -1.41 -11.43
CA ASN A 39 21.36 -0.32 -10.89
C ASN A 39 20.53 0.87 -10.37
N GLY A 40 19.19 0.77 -10.37
CA GLY A 40 18.28 1.83 -9.95
C GLY A 40 18.02 2.92 -11.00
N THR A 41 18.62 2.84 -12.19
CA THR A 41 18.47 3.85 -13.26
C THR A 41 17.25 3.59 -14.13
N ARG A 42 16.84 4.58 -14.96
CA ARG A 42 15.66 4.46 -15.83
C ARG A 42 15.98 3.51 -17.00
N PRO A 43 15.18 2.47 -17.26
CA PRO A 43 15.30 1.68 -18.48
C PRO A 43 15.16 2.56 -19.73
N VAL A 44 15.94 2.26 -20.76
CA VAL A 44 15.99 3.09 -21.99
C VAL A 44 14.66 3.15 -22.74
N PHE A 45 13.82 2.13 -22.57
CA PHE A 45 12.55 1.96 -23.28
C PHE A 45 11.34 2.54 -22.54
N ILE A 46 11.52 3.21 -21.40
CA ILE A 46 10.44 3.93 -20.68
C ILE A 46 10.76 5.42 -20.60
N ASP A 47 9.75 6.28 -20.68
CA ASP A 47 9.96 7.74 -20.56
C ASP A 47 10.02 8.21 -19.10
N ARG A 48 9.09 7.72 -18.26
CA ARG A 48 8.93 8.12 -16.86
C ARG A 48 8.96 6.91 -15.94
N MET A 49 9.75 6.96 -14.88
CA MET A 49 9.86 5.85 -13.92
C MET A 49 8.58 5.68 -13.09
N GLU A 50 7.94 6.79 -12.76
CA GLU A 50 6.75 6.90 -11.90
C GLU A 50 5.44 6.50 -12.61
N SER A 51 5.50 6.12 -13.89
CA SER A 51 4.34 5.60 -14.61
C SER A 51 3.83 4.29 -14.00
N VAL A 52 2.56 4.00 -14.27
CA VAL A 52 1.98 2.67 -14.05
C VAL A 52 2.32 1.80 -15.25
N PHE A 53 2.99 0.68 -14.99
CA PHE A 53 3.34 -0.32 -15.99
C PHE A 53 2.45 -1.55 -15.83
N VAL A 54 2.05 -2.12 -16.96
CA VAL A 54 1.23 -3.33 -17.01
C VAL A 54 1.92 -4.34 -17.92
N PHE A 55 2.34 -5.46 -17.34
CA PHE A 55 3.00 -6.55 -18.06
C PHE A 55 2.11 -7.80 -18.06
N PRO A 56 1.69 -8.32 -19.22
CA PRO A 56 0.99 -9.60 -19.27
C PRO A 56 1.86 -10.72 -18.69
N TYR A 57 1.31 -11.62 -17.88
CA TYR A 57 2.10 -12.72 -17.30
C TYR A 57 2.74 -13.63 -18.34
N ALA A 58 2.14 -13.76 -19.52
CA ALA A 58 2.72 -14.49 -20.65
C ALA A 58 4.12 -13.97 -21.06
N THR A 59 4.47 -12.73 -20.71
CA THR A 59 5.77 -12.12 -21.01
C THR A 59 6.75 -12.15 -19.83
N ILE A 60 6.33 -12.65 -18.66
CA ILE A 60 7.14 -12.71 -17.45
C ILE A 60 7.60 -14.17 -17.24
N ARG A 61 8.88 -14.38 -16.94
CA ARG A 61 9.43 -15.68 -16.57
C ARG A 61 9.10 -16.03 -15.14
N PHE A 62 9.47 -15.13 -14.23
CA PHE A 62 9.16 -15.22 -12.80
C PHE A 62 9.35 -13.85 -12.14
N ILE A 63 8.87 -13.74 -10.90
CA ILE A 63 8.94 -12.55 -10.07
C ILE A 63 9.60 -12.94 -8.76
N GLU A 64 10.57 -12.15 -8.31
CA GLU A 64 11.18 -12.29 -6.98
C GLU A 64 10.58 -11.26 -6.03
N LEU A 65 10.07 -11.75 -4.89
CA LEU A 65 9.56 -10.92 -3.81
C LEU A 65 10.59 -10.91 -2.68
N PRO A 66 11.23 -9.77 -2.35
CA PRO A 66 12.16 -9.71 -1.23
C PRO A 66 11.44 -10.02 0.08
N ASN A 67 12.06 -10.81 0.97
CA ASN A 67 11.48 -11.13 2.28
C ASN A 67 11.15 -9.87 3.11
N ALA A 68 12.02 -8.85 3.07
CA ALA A 68 11.76 -7.56 3.72
C ALA A 68 10.52 -6.83 3.18
N ALA A 69 10.10 -7.14 1.95
CA ALA A 69 8.91 -6.55 1.34
C ALA A 69 7.62 -7.30 1.71
N LEU A 70 7.73 -8.56 2.19
CA LEU A 70 6.62 -9.35 2.74
C LEU A 70 6.33 -8.99 4.21
N GLU A 71 7.35 -8.59 4.98
CA GLU A 71 7.21 -8.20 6.40
C GLU A 71 6.38 -6.91 6.61
N GLY A 72 6.24 -6.06 5.58
CA GLY A 72 5.39 -4.87 5.59
C GLY A 72 4.10 -5.00 4.76
N ALA A 73 3.87 -6.16 4.15
CA ALA A 73 2.69 -6.45 3.34
C ALA A 73 1.78 -7.39 4.13
N GLU A 74 0.89 -6.82 4.92
CA GLU A 74 -0.21 -7.57 5.54
C GLU A 74 -0.92 -8.40 4.45
N PRO A 75 -0.96 -9.74 4.55
CA PRO A 75 -1.58 -10.57 3.55
C PRO A 75 -3.09 -10.27 3.50
N ASP A 76 -3.60 -9.98 2.30
CA ASP A 76 -5.00 -9.62 2.04
C ASP A 76 -6.01 -10.78 2.25
N GLY A 77 -5.58 -11.85 2.94
CA GLY A 77 -6.34 -13.08 3.17
C GLY A 77 -6.97 -13.21 4.56
N GLN A 78 -6.77 -12.26 5.48
CA GLN A 78 -7.29 -12.34 6.86
C GLN A 78 -8.28 -11.21 7.23
N ARG A 79 -8.87 -10.52 6.25
CA ARG A 79 -9.77 -9.38 6.47
C ARG A 79 -11.28 -9.66 6.40
N ASP A 80 -11.75 -10.92 6.53
CA ASP A 80 -13.20 -11.16 6.39
C ASP A 80 -13.86 -12.17 7.34
N SER A 81 -13.29 -12.47 8.51
CA SER A 81 -14.01 -13.31 9.51
C SER A 81 -13.89 -12.85 10.96
N SER A 82 -12.74 -12.31 11.37
CA SER A 82 -12.51 -11.77 12.71
C SER A 82 -13.21 -10.44 12.94
N GLU A 83 -13.14 -9.51 11.98
CA GLU A 83 -13.73 -8.17 12.10
C GLU A 83 -15.27 -8.20 12.09
N ARG A 84 -15.90 -9.04 11.24
CA ARG A 84 -17.37 -9.22 11.27
C ARG A 84 -17.88 -9.91 12.53
N ARG A 85 -17.07 -10.78 13.17
CA ARG A 85 -17.41 -11.39 14.46
C ARG A 85 -17.26 -10.38 15.60
N GLN A 86 -16.13 -9.68 15.67
CA GLN A 86 -15.90 -8.65 16.70
C GLN A 86 -16.91 -7.50 16.62
N GLN A 87 -17.33 -7.09 15.41
CA GLN A 87 -18.33 -6.04 15.24
C GLN A 87 -19.76 -6.50 15.60
N ARG A 88 -20.07 -7.80 15.51
CA ARG A 88 -21.32 -8.37 16.03
C ARG A 88 -21.32 -8.48 17.56
N ASP A 89 -20.20 -8.87 18.15
CA ASP A 89 -20.06 -9.04 19.60
C ASP A 89 -19.95 -7.69 20.33
N ALA A 90 -19.32 -6.68 19.74
CA ALA A 90 -19.20 -5.33 20.31
C ALA A 90 -20.54 -4.60 20.42
N ARG A 91 -21.48 -4.83 19.48
CA ARG A 91 -22.79 -4.18 19.48
C ARG A 91 -23.72 -4.67 20.61
N ALA A 92 -23.37 -5.78 21.27
CA ALA A 92 -24.16 -6.33 22.38
C ALA A 92 -23.72 -5.79 23.77
N GLY A 93 -22.61 -5.03 23.86
CA GLY A 93 -22.00 -4.63 25.13
C GLY A 93 -21.82 -3.13 25.36
N GLU A 94 -22.32 -2.25 24.48
CA GLU A 94 -22.13 -0.80 24.63
C GLU A 94 -22.94 -0.23 25.80
N LYS A 95 -22.25 0.07 26.89
CA LYS A 95 -22.70 1.01 27.93
C LYS A 95 -22.78 2.42 27.31
N PRO A 96 -23.82 3.22 27.59
CA PRO A 96 -23.96 4.54 26.99
C PRO A 96 -22.72 5.42 27.29
N PRO A 97 -22.25 6.22 26.32
CA PRO A 97 -21.07 7.06 26.49
C PRO A 97 -21.32 8.12 27.56
N GLU A 98 -20.36 8.28 28.47
CA GLU A 98 -20.38 9.35 29.47
C GLU A 98 -20.21 10.71 28.77
N PRO A 99 -20.91 11.77 29.22
CA PRO A 99 -20.79 13.08 28.59
C PRO A 99 -19.39 13.65 28.75
N GLU A 100 -18.84 14.19 27.66
CA GLU A 100 -17.53 14.86 27.65
C GLU A 100 -17.56 16.10 28.56
N PRO A 101 -16.45 16.42 29.26
CA PRO A 101 -16.36 17.65 30.04
C PRO A 101 -16.41 18.88 29.12
N GLU A 102 -17.29 19.83 29.42
CA GLU A 102 -17.35 21.13 28.76
C GLU A 102 -16.01 21.86 28.96
N LEU A 103 -15.21 21.95 27.91
CA LEU A 103 -14.00 22.76 27.89
C LEU A 103 -14.41 24.24 27.76
N GLU A 104 -14.27 25.02 28.84
CA GLU A 104 -14.41 26.47 28.79
C GLU A 104 -13.30 27.08 27.93
N ILE A 105 -13.68 27.73 26.83
CA ILE A 105 -12.74 28.38 25.90
C ILE A 105 -12.26 29.69 26.55
N ASP A 106 -10.95 29.79 26.80
CA ASP A 106 -10.31 30.97 27.38
C ASP A 106 -10.34 32.16 26.40
N GLU A 107 -11.06 33.23 26.74
CA GLU A 107 -11.20 34.43 25.91
C GLU A 107 -9.87 35.16 25.64
N ASP A 108 -8.87 35.03 26.52
CA ASP A 108 -7.57 35.67 26.33
C ASP A 108 -6.77 35.04 25.19
N PHE A 109 -7.01 33.75 24.89
CA PHE A 109 -6.43 33.07 23.74
C PHE A 109 -6.99 33.63 22.42
N LEU A 110 -8.29 33.88 22.36
CA LEU A 110 -8.95 34.40 21.16
C LEU A 110 -8.53 35.84 20.84
N ARG A 111 -8.20 36.65 21.85
CA ARG A 111 -7.68 38.01 21.62
C ARG A 111 -6.29 37.98 20.99
N ARG A 112 -5.41 37.09 21.45
CA ARG A 112 -4.01 37.00 20.97
C ARG A 112 -3.89 36.56 19.51
N VAL A 113 -4.81 35.72 19.04
CA VAL A 113 -4.85 35.27 17.63
C VAL A 113 -5.35 36.38 16.70
N ARG A 114 -6.18 37.31 17.20
CA ARG A 114 -6.77 38.38 16.38
C ARG A 114 -5.84 39.56 16.12
N ASP A 115 -4.79 39.72 16.92
CA ASP A 115 -3.82 40.82 16.82
C ASP A 115 -2.54 40.44 16.02
N ILE A 116 -2.54 39.30 15.31
CA ILE A 116 -1.51 38.87 14.34
C ILE A 116 -2.03 39.08 12.93
#